data_AF-A0A354TDF8-F1
#
_entry.id   AF-A0A354TDF8-F1
#
_cell.length_a   1.000
_cell.length_b   1.000
_cell.length_c   1.000
_cell.angle_alpha   90.00
_cell.angle_beta   90.00
_cell.angle_gamma   90.00
#
_symmetry.space_group_name_H-M   'P 1'
#
loop_
_entity.id
_entity.type
_entity.pdbx_description
1 polymer ?
#
loop_
_entity_poly.entity_id
_entity_poly.type
_entity_poly.pdbx_seq_one_letter_code
_entity_poly.pdbx_strand_id
1 'polypeptide(L)' 'MGTFSLPVVQIGSVSMDGTEPVLILGPCVIESEDFIWSVAEKLGAMAQQHGWRWIFKASYDKANR' A
#
# COMPACT_ATOMS: atom_id res chain seq x y z
N MET A 1 19.33 28.42 4.19
CA MET A 1 18.37 27.49 3.55
C MET A 1 17.86 26.59 4.65
N GLY A 2 16.58 26.68 5.02
CA GLY A 2 16.04 25.88 6.12
C GLY A 2 16.00 24.40 5.73
N THR A 3 16.50 23.53 6.58
CA THR A 3 16.32 22.08 6.46
C THR A 3 14.87 21.74 6.79
N PHE A 4 14.04 21.58 5.75
CA PHE A 4 12.70 21.02 5.94
C PHE A 4 12.87 19.53 6.24
N SER A 5 12.45 19.11 7.44
CA SER A 5 12.27 17.69 7.74
C SER A 5 10.86 17.31 7.32
N LEU A 6 10.73 16.21 6.58
CA LEU A 6 9.42 15.64 6.29
C LEU A 6 8.86 15.01 7.58
N PRO A 7 7.57 15.19 7.88
CA PRO A 7 6.95 14.49 9.00
C PRO A 7 6.99 12.98 8.74
N VAL A 8 7.29 12.21 9.78
CA VAL A 8 7.15 10.75 9.75
C VAL A 8 5.68 10.39 10.01
N VAL A 9 5.06 9.67 9.09
CA VAL A 9 3.68 9.18 9.24
C VAL A 9 3.70 7.67 9.48
N GLN A 10 3.15 7.20 10.59
CA GLN A 10 3.02 5.77 10.89
C GLN A 10 1.66 5.25 10.45
N ILE A 11 1.65 4.17 9.67
CA ILE A 11 0.45 3.49 9.17
C ILE A 11 0.57 2.00 9.52
N GLY A 12 -0.02 1.58 10.64
CA GLY A 12 0.14 0.22 11.15
C GLY A 12 1.62 -0.11 11.38
N SER A 13 2.14 -1.08 10.65
CA SER A 13 3.55 -1.49 10.69
C SER A 13 4.46 -0.76 9.70
N VAL A 14 3.92 0.17 8.89
CA VAL A 14 4.66 0.88 7.85
C VAL A 14 4.93 2.32 8.26
N SER A 15 6.20 2.70 8.27
CA SER A 15 6.64 4.09 8.42
C SER A 15 6.67 4.76 7.04
N MET A 16 6.21 6.01 6.92
CA MET A 16 6.48 6.90 5.79
C MET A 16 7.37 8.04 6.29
N ASP A 17 8.67 7.91 6.05
CA ASP A 17 9.73 8.76 6.62
C ASP A 17 10.55 9.51 5.56
N GLY A 18 10.25 9.30 4.28
CA GLY A 18 10.98 9.91 3.17
C GLY A 18 12.35 9.30 2.88
N THR A 19 12.71 8.16 3.49
CA THR A 19 14.01 7.51 3.27
C THR A 19 13.95 6.45 2.17
N GLU A 20 12.90 5.64 2.15
CA GLU A 20 12.68 4.60 1.14
C GLU A 20 11.21 4.64 0.66
N PRO A 21 10.96 4.17 -0.57
CA PRO A 21 9.60 4.13 -1.10
C PRO A 21 8.71 3.20 -0.28
N VAL A 22 7.47 3.65 -0.06
CA VAL A 22 6.36 2.82 0.40
C VAL A 22 5.45 2.56 -0.79
N LEU A 23 5.16 1.30 -1.08
CA LEU A 23 4.33 0.89 -2.21
C LEU A 23 2.87 0.80 -1.79
N ILE A 24 1.97 1.45 -2.53
CA ILE A 24 0.52 1.28 -2.34
C ILE A 24 0.01 0.44 -3.50
N LEU A 25 -0.29 -0.83 -3.23
CA LEU A 25 -0.53 -1.84 -4.26
C LEU A 25 -1.88 -2.52 -4.07
N GLY A 26 -2.52 -2.87 -5.19
CA GLY A 26 -3.77 -3.62 -5.21
C GLY A 26 -4.63 -3.25 -6.42
N PRO A 27 -5.81 -3.87 -6.56
CA PRO A 27 -6.67 -3.63 -7.70
C PRO A 27 -7.34 -2.26 -7.63
N CYS A 28 -7.83 -1.78 -8.78
CA CYS A 28 -8.49 -0.48 -8.87
C CYS A 28 -9.80 -0.43 -8.05
N VAL A 29 -10.53 -1.55 -7.97
CA VAL A 29 -11.82 -1.69 -7.28
C VAL A 29 -11.93 -3.08 -6.67
N ILE A 30 -12.74 -3.24 -5.63
CA ILE A 30 -13.12 -4.55 -5.10
C ILE A 30 -14.19 -5.15 -6.01
N GLU A 31 -13.84 -6.19 -6.77
CA GLU A 31 -14.75 -6.87 -7.70
C GLU A 31 -15.57 -7.98 -7.01
N SER A 32 -14.92 -8.73 -6.13
CA SER A 32 -15.52 -9.74 -5.25
C SER A 32 -14.60 -10.03 -4.07
N GLU A 33 -15.11 -10.72 -3.04
CA GLU A 33 -14.33 -11.14 -1.88
C GLU A 33 -13.23 -12.15 -2.27
N ASP A 34 -13.56 -13.17 -3.05
CA ASP A 34 -12.56 -14.17 -3.50
C ASP A 34 -11.44 -13.53 -4.32
N PHE A 35 -11.80 -12.59 -5.21
CA PHE A 35 -10.82 -11.87 -6.00
C PHE A 35 -9.87 -11.06 -5.11
N ILE A 36 -10.40 -10.31 -4.15
CA ILE A 36 -9.57 -9.42 -3.32
C ILE A 36 -8.60 -10.20 -2.45
N TRP A 37 -9.03 -11.32 -1.87
CA TRP A 37 -8.16 -12.20 -1.09
C TRP A 37 -7.06 -12.81 -1.97
N SER A 38 -7.41 -13.32 -3.15
CA SER A 38 -6.42 -13.91 -4.07
C SER A 38 -5.33 -12.92 -4.51
N VAL A 39 -5.67 -11.64 -4.64
CA VAL A 39 -4.71 -10.57 -4.98
C VAL A 39 -3.87 -10.20 -3.76
N ALA A 40 -4.50 -10.07 -2.59
CA ALA A 40 -3.82 -9.73 -1.34
C ALA A 40 -2.76 -10.78 -0.96
N GLU A 41 -3.08 -12.06 -1.08
CA GLU A 41 -2.15 -13.17 -0.80
C GLU A 41 -0.93 -13.14 -1.72
N LYS A 42 -1.14 -12.98 -3.03
CA LYS A 42 -0.05 -12.93 -4.01
C LYS A 42 0.85 -11.71 -3.80
N LEU A 43 0.26 -10.54 -3.59
CA LEU A 43 1.02 -9.32 -3.30
C LEU A 43 1.77 -9.42 -1.97
N GLY A 44 1.15 -9.98 -0.93
CA GLY A 44 1.76 -10.19 0.37
C GLY A 44 2.96 -11.15 0.31
N ALA A 45 2.83 -12.25 -0.42
CA ALA A 45 3.93 -13.19 -0.64
C ALA A 45 5.11 -12.52 -1.36
N MET A 46 4.84 -11.74 -2.43
CA MET A 46 5.89 -10.99 -3.13
C MET A 46 6.54 -9.92 -2.23
N ALA A 47 5.73 -9.17 -1.47
CA ALA A 47 6.25 -8.16 -0.56
C ALA A 47 7.13 -8.76 0.54
N GLN A 48 6.76 -9.93 1.08
CA GLN A 48 7.59 -10.65 2.03
C GLN A 48 8.90 -11.14 1.40
N GLN A 49 8.82 -11.72 0.20
CA GLN A 49 9.98 -12.22 -0.53
C GLN A 49 10.99 -11.11 -0.87
N HIS A 50 10.51 -9.91 -1.20
CA HIS A 50 11.35 -8.79 -1.63
C HIS A 50 11.59 -7.73 -0.55
N GLY A 51 11.04 -7.90 0.67
CA GLY A 51 11.20 -6.95 1.77
C GLY A 51 10.54 -5.59 1.52
N TRP A 52 9.41 -5.55 0.79
CA TRP A 52 8.75 -4.29 0.47
C TRP A 52 8.04 -3.67 1.68
N ARG A 53 8.24 -2.36 1.86
CA ARG A 53 7.36 -1.51 2.67
C ARG A 53 6.12 -1.22 1.85
N TRP A 54 4.97 -1.73 2.24
CA TRP A 54 3.79 -1.64 1.39
C TRP A 54 2.46 -1.61 2.14
N ILE A 55 1.44 -1.08 1.48
CA ILE A 55 0.06 -1.00 1.94
C ILE A 55 -0.83 -1.60 0.84
N PHE A 56 -1.69 -2.54 1.21
CA PHE A 56 -2.72 -3.04 0.31
C PHE A 56 -3.82 -1.99 0.12
N LYS A 57 -4.22 -1.74 -1.14
CA LYS A 57 -5.27 -0.77 -1.47
C LYS A 57 -6.22 -1.31 -2.52
N ALA A 58 -7.51 -1.15 -2.28
CA ALA A 58 -8.56 -1.28 -3.28
C ALA A 58 -9.68 -0.29 -2.97
N SER A 59 -10.35 0.22 -4.01
CA SER A 59 -11.50 1.10 -3.81
C SER A 59 -12.77 0.27 -3.61
N TYR A 60 -13.57 0.58 -2.59
CA TYR A 60 -14.92 0.01 -2.44
C TYR A 60 -15.89 0.57 -3.50
N ASP A 61 -15.79 1.88 -3.77
CA ASP A 61 -16.61 2.58 -4.75
C ASP A 61 -15.74 3.40 -5.72
N LYS A 62 -16.26 3.64 -6.93
CA LYS A 62 -15.69 4.55 -7.93
C LYS A 62 -16.76 5.56 -8.35
N ALA A 63 -16.84 6.65 -7.59
CA ALA A 63 -17.83 7.71 -7.75
C ALA A 63 -17.67 8.58 -9.02
N ASN A 64 -16.65 8.32 -9.84
CA ASN A 64 -16.35 9.05 -11.07
C ASN A 64 -16.73 8.27 -12.34
N ARG A 65 -17.67 7.32 -12.20
CA ARG A 65 -18.25 6.57 -13.31
C ARG A 65 -19.76 6.77 -13.36
#